data_AF-A0A7Z9WXF8-F1
#
_entry.id   AF-A0A7Z9WXF8-F1
#
_cell.length_a   1.000
_cell.length_b   1.000
_cell.length_c   1.000
_cell.angle_alpha   90.00
_cell.angle_beta   90.00
_cell.angle_gamma   90.00
#
_symmetry.space_group_name_H-M   'P 1'
#
loop_
_entity.id
_entity.type
_entity.pdbx_description
1 polymer ?
#
loop_
_entity_poly.entity_id
_entity_poly.type
_entity_poly.pdbx_seq_one_letter_code
_entity_poly.pdbx_strand_id
1 'polypeptide(L)'
;IISLVILFALLQLMVNIYSILMAGVLNPMDYKIFQVIFGMIMTLLIAMEFKHSIVKILERQSHIVQVKSIILLALLALARKFIIIHLEETEPLKLMALSLSVLVLGVVYWLLSHPEKRRKEINQ
;
A
#
# COMPACT_ATOMS: atom_id res chain seq x y z
N ILE A 1 -1.35 -19.66 -5.30
CA ILE A 1 -2.34 -18.86 -4.54
C ILE A 1 -2.14 -17.36 -4.75
N ILE A 2 -1.01 -16.75 -4.35
CA ILE A 2 -0.79 -15.29 -4.48
C ILE A 2 -0.95 -14.77 -5.91
N SER A 3 -0.40 -15.48 -6.91
CA SER A 3 -0.58 -15.12 -8.33
C SER A 3 -2.04 -15.13 -8.79
N LEU A 4 -2.89 -15.99 -8.20
CA LEU A 4 -4.32 -16.04 -8.50
C LEU A 4 -5.04 -14.81 -7.93
N VAL A 5 -4.68 -14.38 -6.72
CA VAL A 5 -5.21 -13.16 -6.10
C VAL A 5 -4.86 -11.93 -6.93
N ILE A 6 -3.61 -11.83 -7.42
CA ILE A 6 -3.17 -10.74 -8.30
C ILE A 6 -3.95 -10.76 -9.62
N LEU A 7 -4.12 -11.93 -10.23
CA LEU A 7 -4.90 -12.06 -11.47
C LEU A 7 -6.36 -11.62 -11.26
N PHE A 8 -6.99 -12.03 -10.16
CA PHE A 8 -8.36 -11.64 -9.84
C PHE A 8 -8.48 -10.13 -9.61
N ALA A 9 -7.55 -9.52 -8.87
CA ALA A 9 -7.51 -8.07 -8.67
C ALA A 9 -7.33 -7.30 -9.98
N LEU A 10 -6.48 -7.80 -10.90
CA LEU A 10 -6.28 -7.21 -12.22
C LEU A 10 -7.54 -7.32 -13.09
N LEU A 11 -8.19 -8.49 -13.10
CA LEU A 11 -9.45 -8.69 -13.82
C LEU A 11 -10.55 -7.75 -13.30
N GLN A 12 -10.67 -7.63 -11.98
CA GLN A 12 -11.63 -6.70 -11.36
C GLN A 12 -11.37 -5.26 -11.80
N LEU A 13 -10.10 -4.82 -11.78
CA LEU A 13 -9.70 -3.49 -12.24
C LEU A 13 -10.09 -3.27 -13.72
N MET A 14 -9.83 -4.26 -14.59
CA MET A 14 -10.20 -4.21 -16.00
C MET A 14 -11.71 -4.12 -16.20
N VAL A 15 -12.50 -4.95 -15.51
CA VAL A 15 -13.97 -4.93 -15.58
C VAL A 15 -14.52 -3.58 -15.13
N ASN A 16 -13.99 -3.02 -14.04
CA ASN A 16 -14.41 -1.71 -13.55
C ASN A 16 -14.10 -0.59 -14.54
N ILE A 17 -12.88 -0.56 -15.10
CA ILE A 17 -12.49 0.45 -16.10
C ILE A 17 -13.39 0.32 -17.34
N TYR A 18 -13.64 -0.90 -17.81
CA TYR A 18 -14.51 -1.16 -18.95
C TYR A 18 -15.96 -0.71 -18.68
N SER A 19 -16.49 -0.99 -17.49
CA SER A 19 -17.83 -0.57 -17.08
C SER A 19 -17.97 0.95 -17.04
N ILE A 20 -16.97 1.67 -16.51
CA ILE A 20 -16.95 3.13 -16.47
C ILE A 20 -16.87 3.71 -17.90
N LEU A 21 -16.06 3.11 -18.76
CA LEU A 21 -15.91 3.51 -20.16
C LEU A 21 -17.23 3.34 -20.94
N MET A 22 -17.90 2.19 -20.80
CA MET A 22 -19.16 1.88 -21.47
C MET A 22 -20.35 2.68 -20.93
N ALA A 23 -20.34 3.05 -19.65
CA ALA A 23 -21.37 3.89 -19.05
C ALA A 23 -21.33 5.34 -19.57
N GLY A 24 -20.31 5.73 -20.35
CA GLY A 24 -20.17 7.09 -20.89
C GLY A 24 -19.89 8.15 -19.81
N VAL A 25 -19.67 7.74 -18.56
CA VAL A 25 -19.35 8.62 -17.42
C VAL A 25 -17.84 8.92 -17.39
N LEU A 26 -17.30 9.34 -18.54
CA LEU A 26 -15.93 9.85 -18.62
C LEU A 26 -15.89 11.32 -18.20
N ASN A 27 -16.35 11.60 -16.99
CA ASN A 27 -15.90 12.78 -16.27
C ASN A 27 -14.83 12.33 -15.28
N PRO A 28 -13.55 12.21 -15.70
CA PRO A 28 -12.44 11.96 -14.79
C PRO A 28 -12.26 13.08 -13.73
N MET A 29 -13.04 14.16 -13.84
CA MET A 29 -13.18 15.20 -12.82
C MET A 29 -14.12 14.83 -11.67
N ASP A 30 -14.85 13.71 -11.75
CA ASP A 30 -15.57 13.17 -10.60
C ASP A 30 -14.58 12.52 -9.64
N TYR A 31 -14.34 13.22 -8.53
CA TYR A 31 -13.44 12.82 -7.45
C TYR A 31 -13.69 11.38 -6.96
N LYS A 32 -14.95 10.92 -6.97
CA LYS A 32 -15.31 9.56 -6.52
C LYS A 32 -14.82 8.49 -7.50
N ILE A 33 -14.95 8.72 -8.80
CA ILE A 33 -14.50 7.76 -9.84
C ILE A 33 -12.98 7.62 -9.78
N PHE A 34 -12.27 8.76 -9.68
CA PHE A 34 -10.82 8.77 -9.55
C PHE A 34 -10.34 8.00 -8.30
N GLN A 35 -10.95 8.25 -7.13
CA GLN A 35 -10.62 7.54 -5.90
C GLN A 35 -10.84 6.03 -5.99
N VAL A 36 -11.93 5.59 -6.65
CA VAL A 36 -12.23 4.16 -6.83
C VAL A 36 -11.15 3.49 -7.69
N ILE A 37 -10.83 4.06 -8.86
CA ILE A 37 -9.80 3.51 -9.76
C ILE A 37 -8.44 3.51 -9.07
N PHE A 38 -8.06 4.63 -8.47
CA PHE A 38 -6.78 4.75 -7.77
C PHE A 38 -6.68 3.76 -6.60
N GLY A 39 -7.76 3.59 -5.83
CA GLY A 39 -7.84 2.61 -4.75
C GLY A 39 -7.69 1.16 -5.22
N MET A 40 -8.25 0.81 -6.39
CA MET A 40 -8.07 -0.51 -6.99
C MET A 40 -6.63 -0.72 -7.47
N ILE A 41 -6.01 0.28 -8.11
CA ILE A 41 -4.60 0.22 -8.53
C ILE A 41 -3.69 0.04 -7.30
N MET A 42 -3.90 0.80 -6.23
CA MET A 42 -3.13 0.66 -4.98
C MET A 42 -3.28 -0.75 -4.38
N THR A 43 -4.47 -1.34 -4.45
CA THR A 43 -4.69 -2.72 -3.99
C THR A 43 -3.89 -3.72 -4.82
N LEU A 44 -3.82 -3.52 -6.14
CA LEU A 44 -3.02 -4.35 -7.04
C LEU A 44 -1.52 -4.19 -6.76
N LEU A 45 -1.03 -2.96 -6.57
CA LEU A 45 0.36 -2.67 -6.20
C LEU A 45 0.74 -3.37 -4.90
N ILE A 46 -0.10 -3.30 -3.86
CA ILE A 46 0.11 -4.01 -2.59
C ILE A 46 0.23 -5.52 -2.83
N ALA A 47 -0.63 -6.11 -3.67
CA ALA A 47 -0.61 -7.56 -3.94
C ALA A 47 0.66 -8.00 -4.69
N MET A 48 1.09 -7.22 -5.69
CA MET A 48 2.32 -7.49 -6.45
C MET A 48 3.57 -7.33 -5.57
N GLU A 49 3.61 -6.27 -4.76
CA GLU A 49 4.73 -6.01 -3.85
C GLU A 49 4.75 -7.04 -2.71
N PHE A 50 3.59 -7.53 -2.25
CA PHE A 50 3.51 -8.62 -1.28
C PHE A 50 4.07 -9.94 -1.83
N LYS A 51 3.78 -10.29 -3.09
CA LYS A 51 4.41 -11.44 -3.75
C LYS A 51 5.93 -11.30 -3.77
N HIS A 52 6.42 -10.14 -4.20
CA HIS A 52 7.86 -9.85 -4.24
C HIS A 52 8.51 -9.91 -2.85
N SER A 53 7.85 -9.34 -1.84
CA SER A 53 8.28 -9.44 -0.45
C SER A 53 8.37 -10.90 0.00
N ILE A 54 7.34 -11.73 -0.22
CA ILE A 54 7.36 -13.15 0.16
C ILE A 54 8.49 -13.93 -0.54
N VAL A 55 8.72 -13.68 -1.84
CA VAL A 55 9.78 -14.37 -2.57
C VAL A 55 11.16 -13.99 -2.00
N LYS A 56 11.40 -12.70 -1.76
CA LYS A 56 12.65 -12.20 -1.17
C LYS A 56 12.93 -12.77 0.22
N ILE A 57 11.86 -13.01 0.99
CA ILE A 57 11.89 -13.66 2.30
C ILE A 57 12.34 -15.11 2.20
N LEU A 58 11.76 -15.84 1.24
CA LEU A 58 12.04 -17.25 1.06
C LEU A 58 13.46 -17.49 0.52
N GLU A 59 13.99 -16.53 -0.25
CA GLU A 59 15.34 -16.60 -0.85
C GLU A 59 16.48 -16.16 0.08
N ARG A 60 16.23 -15.36 1.13
CA ARG A 60 17.30 -14.87 2.03
C ARG A 60 17.01 -15.17 3.50
N GLN A 61 17.87 -15.95 4.15
CA GLN A 61 17.86 -16.21 5.61
C GLN A 61 18.27 -15.00 6.49
N SER A 62 18.21 -13.76 5.97
CA SER A 62 18.56 -12.54 6.72
C SER A 62 17.30 -11.84 7.25
N HIS A 63 16.90 -12.23 8.46
CA HIS A 63 15.64 -11.89 9.13
C HIS A 63 15.35 -10.37 9.25
N ILE A 64 16.37 -9.49 9.22
CA ILE A 64 16.22 -8.04 9.49
C ILE A 64 15.78 -7.24 8.24
N VAL A 65 16.25 -7.60 7.03
CA VAL A 65 15.91 -6.87 5.78
C VAL A 65 14.45 -7.14 5.36
N GLN A 66 13.93 -8.29 5.75
CA GLN A 66 12.58 -8.76 5.45
C GLN A 66 11.49 -7.96 6.16
N VAL A 67 11.65 -7.69 7.46
CA VAL A 67 10.61 -7.00 8.25
C VAL A 67 10.41 -5.57 7.75
N LYS A 68 11.46 -4.92 7.24
CA LYS A 68 11.38 -3.57 6.67
C LYS A 68 10.47 -3.49 5.44
N SER A 69 10.56 -4.48 4.54
CA SER A 69 9.68 -4.54 3.36
C SER A 69 8.22 -4.70 3.75
N ILE A 70 7.92 -5.50 4.79
CA ILE A 70 6.55 -5.68 5.29
C ILE A 70 6.03 -4.40 5.96
N ILE A 71 6.86 -3.69 6.72
CA ILE A 71 6.45 -2.41 7.33
C ILE A 71 6.16 -1.36 6.25
N LEU A 72 6.96 -1.32 5.17
CA LEU A 72 6.72 -0.42 4.05
C LEU A 72 5.40 -0.75 3.33
N LEU A 73 5.08 -2.03 3.17
CA LEU A 73 3.77 -2.48 2.69
C LEU A 73 2.62 -2.04 3.59
N ALA A 74 2.79 -2.12 4.91
CA ALA A 74 1.80 -1.65 5.88
C ALA A 74 1.58 -0.13 5.79
N LEU A 75 2.65 0.64 5.63
CA LEU A 75 2.58 2.09 5.39
C LEU A 75 1.86 2.41 4.07
N LEU A 76 2.14 1.68 2.99
CA LEU A 76 1.44 1.83 1.70
C LEU A 76 -0.07 1.50 1.83
N ALA A 77 -0.41 0.45 2.57
CA ALA A 77 -1.78 0.06 2.84
C ALA A 77 -2.54 1.10 3.67
N LEU A 78 -1.89 1.73 4.65
CA LEU A 78 -2.46 2.86 5.38
C LEU A 78 -2.60 4.09 4.50
N ALA A 79 -1.61 4.42 3.66
CA ALA A 79 -1.68 5.54 2.73
C ALA A 79 -2.92 5.45 1.83
N ARG A 80 -3.28 4.25 1.38
CA ARG A 80 -4.55 4.02 0.65
C ARG A 80 -5.78 4.47 1.45
N LYS A 81 -5.85 4.21 2.77
CA LYS A 81 -6.98 4.66 3.61
C LYS A 81 -7.06 6.19 3.71
N PHE A 82 -5.92 6.90 3.71
CA PHE A 82 -5.90 8.36 3.69
C PHE A 82 -6.43 8.93 2.37
N ILE A 83 -6.09 8.31 1.24
CA ILE A 83 -6.46 8.82 -0.09
C ILE A 83 -7.96 8.67 -0.37
N ILE A 84 -8.61 7.64 0.19
CA ILE A 84 -10.04 7.36 0.01
C ILE A 84 -10.91 8.18 0.99
N ILE A 85 -10.31 8.70 2.07
CA ILE A 85 -11.06 9.38 3.12
C ILE A 85 -11.65 10.70 2.62
N HIS A 86 -12.93 10.93 2.93
CA HIS A 86 -13.61 12.20 2.65
C HIS A 86 -13.58 13.05 3.92
N LEU A 87 -12.81 14.14 3.90
CA LEU A 87 -12.54 14.96 5.09
C LEU A 87 -13.79 15.68 5.63
N GLU A 88 -14.81 15.90 4.79
CA GLU A 88 -16.03 16.62 5.18
C GLU A 88 -16.99 15.76 6.01
N GLU A 89 -16.98 14.44 5.82
CA GLU A 89 -17.88 13.50 6.50
C GLU A 89 -17.18 12.66 7.58
N THR A 90 -15.84 12.74 7.66
CA THR A 90 -15.08 11.94 8.60
C THR A 90 -14.95 12.61 9.96
N GLU A 91 -15.36 11.86 10.98
CA GLU A 91 -15.18 12.24 12.37
C GLU A 91 -13.69 12.57 12.66
N PRO A 92 -13.37 13.75 13.22
CA PRO A 92 -12.00 14.18 13.46
C PRO A 92 -11.19 13.17 14.27
N LEU A 93 -11.84 12.45 15.19
CA LEU A 93 -11.21 11.42 16.02
C LEU A 93 -10.64 10.26 15.18
N LYS A 94 -11.32 9.86 14.09
CA LYS A 94 -10.84 8.79 13.19
C LYS A 94 -9.61 9.23 12.40
N LEU A 95 -9.56 10.49 11.98
CA LEU A 95 -8.40 11.06 11.31
C LEU A 95 -7.18 11.08 12.24
N MET A 96 -7.36 11.49 13.50
CA MET A 96 -6.30 11.47 14.51
C MET A 96 -5.79 10.04 14.77
N ALA A 97 -6.68 9.06 14.90
CA ALA A 97 -6.30 7.66 15.09
C ALA A 97 -5.49 7.09 13.92
N LEU A 98 -5.87 7.43 12.68
CA LEU A 98 -5.13 7.03 11.48
C LEU A 98 -3.74 7.69 11.43
N SER A 99 -3.64 8.99 11.71
CA SER A 99 -2.36 9.71 11.71
C SER A 99 -1.43 9.17 12.79
N LEU A 100 -1.95 8.88 13.98
CA LEU A 100 -1.19 8.25 15.05
C LEU A 100 -0.69 6.86 14.65
N SER A 101 -1.53 6.06 13.99
CA SER A 101 -1.13 4.73 13.48
C SER A 101 0.02 4.83 12.48
N VAL A 102 -0.02 5.80 11.56
CA VAL A 102 1.08 6.05 10.60
C VAL A 102 2.36 6.49 11.31
N LEU A 103 2.25 7.38 12.31
CA LEU A 103 3.41 7.80 13.11
C LEU A 103 4.06 6.63 13.84
N VAL A 104 3.27 5.78 14.49
CA VAL A 104 3.78 4.59 15.20
C VAL A 104 4.48 3.64 14.24
N LEU A 105 3.89 3.36 13.07
CA LEU A 105 4.53 2.53 12.03
C LEU A 105 5.81 3.18 11.47
N GLY A 106 5.83 4.50 11.31
CA GLY A 106 7.02 5.24 10.92
C GLY A 106 8.16 5.14 11.95
N VAL A 107 7.84 5.24 13.25
CA VAL A 107 8.81 5.06 14.34
C VAL A 107 9.35 3.63 14.37
N VAL A 108 8.48 2.63 14.21
CA VAL A 108 8.90 1.22 14.12
C VAL A 108 9.84 1.01 12.93
N TYR A 109 9.50 1.55 11.75
CA TYR A 109 10.37 1.51 10.58
C TYR A 109 11.74 2.16 10.85
N TRP A 110 11.74 3.36 11.45
CA TRP A 110 12.94 4.09 11.82
C TRP A 110 13.82 3.27 12.76
N LEU A 111 13.26 2.68 13.81
CA LEU A 111 14.00 1.88 14.78
C LEU A 111 14.63 0.63 14.15
N LEU A 112 13.88 -0.10 13.31
CA LEU A 112 14.44 -1.23 12.56
C LEU A 112 15.54 -0.78 11.58
N SER A 113 15.51 0.47 11.10
CA SER A 113 16.50 1.01 10.18
C SER A 113 17.87 1.31 10.81
N HIS A 114 17.93 1.62 12.12
CA HIS A 114 19.15 2.01 12.84
C HIS A 114 20.30 1.00 12.80
N PRO A 115 20.10 -0.30 13.08
CA PRO A 115 21.20 -1.27 13.10
C PRO A 115 21.81 -1.51 11.71
N GLU A 116 21.10 -1.22 10.62
CA GLU A 116 21.60 -1.44 9.25
C GLU A 116 22.46 -0.27 8.73
N LYS A 117 22.22 0.97 9.19
CA LYS A 117 23.09 2.12 8.87
C LYS A 117 24.50 1.95 9.44
N ARG A 118 24.61 1.52 10.71
CA ARG A 118 25.90 1.33 11.40
C ARG A 118 26.80 0.26 10.76
N ARG A 119 26.23 -0.76 10.11
CA ARG A 119 27.01 -1.83 9.44
C ARG A 119 27.53 -1.44 8.06
N LYS A 120 26.90 -0.46 7.39
CA LYS A 120 27.37 0.06 6.09
C LYS A 120 28.52 1.05 6.24
N GLU A 121 28.59 1.76 7.37
CA GLU A 121 29.67 2.73 7.68
C GLU A 121 31.00 2.07 8.09
N ILE A 122 30.99 0.81 8.55
CA ILE A 122 32.20 0.08 8.99
C ILE A 122 32.88 -0.66 7.81
N ASN A 123 32.21 -0.75 6.66
CA ASN A 123 32.67 -1.50 5.48
C ASN A 123 33.01 -0.59 4.27
N GLN A 124 33.13 0.73 4.49
CA GLN A 124 33.77 1.69 3.59
C GLN A 124 35.12 2.09 4.18
#